data_AF-A0A941MI85-F1
#
_entry.id   AF-A0A941MI85-F1
#
_cell.length_a   1.000
_cell.length_b   1.000
_cell.length_c   1.000
_cell.angle_alpha   90.00
_cell.angle_beta   90.00
_cell.angle_gamma   90.00
#
_symmetry.space_group_name_H-M   'P 1'
#
loop_
_entity.id
_entity.type
_entity.pdbx_description
1 polymer ?
#
loop_
_entity_poly.entity_id
_entity_poly.type
_entity_poly.pdbx_seq_one_letter_code
_entity_poly.pdbx_strand_id
1 'polypeptide(L)'
;ASKITSFSELAIMNNVDNLGEVRSETLNGVGVVRITFQPGTNITDAFAQVTSVSQTILRMMPAGTNPPLIVPYVPSSVPIIQLVLASDTLTDGALYDFARLQLRAHIQSIPGIRLTLPYGGASRQVMIDLKPEALQAYGISASDIAKATATQNLTLPSGTLRVDTRDITITTNASPEAVTNFAELPLRSVDGRVIRVSDVASVRDGQAVQTNIARLDGQNAVIVQILKLGNASTLDIVNQIKASLPELQASAPKGVRIASVFDQSAFVERAIANVMTEAVVVGLLVAFVVLVFLGSWRSSLIVLTSIPLALLASILGLALTGNTFNLMTLGGLMLAIGILVDNALVEIENINRNLELGLGLKEAILKSASEVAFAEFVSTVSICIVFSPLFLL
;
A
#
# COMPACT_ATOMS: atom_id res chain seq x y z
N ALA A 1 -13.07 20.41 13.74
CA ALA A 1 -12.13 21.12 12.86
C ALA A 1 -11.11 21.94 13.67
N SER A 2 -11.49 23.07 14.29
CA SER A 2 -10.52 24.03 14.87
C SER A 2 -9.53 23.46 15.89
N LYS A 3 -9.94 22.51 16.74
CA LYS A 3 -9.10 21.96 17.82
C LYS A 3 -8.10 20.88 17.39
N ILE A 4 -8.25 20.31 16.19
CA ILE A 4 -7.39 19.20 15.72
C ILE A 4 -6.85 19.53 14.34
N THR A 5 -7.67 19.48 13.29
CA THR A 5 -7.21 19.59 11.90
C THR A 5 -6.60 20.95 11.59
N SER A 6 -7.27 22.05 11.93
CA SER A 6 -6.74 23.40 11.70
C SER A 6 -5.50 23.69 12.53
N PHE A 7 -5.44 23.13 13.74
CA PHE A 7 -4.27 23.28 14.61
C PHE A 7 -3.06 22.53 14.07
N SER A 8 -3.25 21.28 13.63
CA SER A 8 -2.22 20.48 12.95
C SER A 8 -1.73 21.17 11.68
N GLU A 9 -2.63 21.70 10.86
CA GLU A 9 -2.31 22.40 9.62
C GLU A 9 -1.41 23.62 9.89
N LEU A 10 -1.80 24.49 10.81
CA LEU A 10 -0.98 25.65 11.20
C LEU A 10 0.39 25.25 11.79
N ALA A 11 0.41 24.22 12.63
CA ALA A 11 1.65 23.75 13.24
C ALA A 11 2.62 23.16 12.20
N ILE A 12 2.11 22.42 11.23
CA ILE A 12 2.89 21.87 10.12
C ILE A 12 3.42 23.01 9.26
N MET A 13 2.55 23.94 8.85
CA MET A 13 2.93 25.09 8.01
C MET A 13 4.04 25.96 8.62
N ASN A 14 4.11 26.03 9.96
CA ASN A 14 5.09 26.87 10.64
C ASN A 14 6.44 26.18 10.93
N ASN A 15 6.49 24.84 10.95
CA ASN A 15 7.65 24.09 11.47
C ASN A 15 8.22 23.03 10.52
N VAL A 16 7.63 22.86 9.32
CA VAL A 16 8.09 21.89 8.33
C VAL A 16 8.57 22.64 7.08
N ASP A 17 9.75 22.28 6.61
CA ASP A 17 10.39 22.92 5.45
C ASP A 17 9.84 22.37 4.12
N ASN A 18 10.05 23.14 3.05
CA ASN A 18 9.73 22.77 1.66
C ASN A 18 8.27 22.33 1.43
N LEU A 19 7.34 22.92 2.17
CA LEU A 19 5.91 22.71 1.95
C LEU A 19 5.44 23.37 0.64
N GLY A 20 4.57 22.65 -0.07
CA GLY A 20 3.82 23.17 -1.21
C GLY A 20 2.39 23.52 -0.82
N GLU A 21 1.59 22.50 -0.53
CA GLU A 21 0.19 22.66 -0.12
C GLU A 21 -0.07 21.83 1.14
N VAL A 22 -0.73 22.41 2.13
CA VAL A 22 -1.27 21.68 3.27
C VAL A 22 -2.78 21.84 3.23
N ARG A 23 -3.50 20.72 3.26
CA ARG A 23 -4.96 20.72 3.19
C ARG A 23 -5.52 19.74 4.20
N SER A 24 -6.45 20.20 5.03
CA SER A 24 -7.11 19.34 6.00
C SER A 24 -8.58 19.05 5.64
N GLU A 25 -9.01 17.84 5.94
CA GLU A 25 -10.39 17.37 5.79
C GLU A 25 -10.85 16.81 7.14
N THR A 26 -12.02 17.24 7.60
CA THR A 26 -12.61 16.74 8.85
C THR A 26 -13.77 15.82 8.51
N LEU A 27 -13.60 14.55 8.84
CA LEU A 27 -14.63 13.52 8.72
C LEU A 27 -15.15 13.14 10.11
N ASN A 28 -16.25 12.40 10.17
CA ASN A 28 -16.78 11.92 11.44
C ASN A 28 -15.77 10.99 12.12
N GLY A 29 -15.25 11.40 13.28
CA GLY A 29 -14.28 10.64 14.06
C GLY A 29 -12.84 10.62 13.52
N VAL A 30 -12.57 11.22 12.36
CA VAL A 30 -11.23 11.22 11.72
C VAL A 30 -10.90 12.59 11.12
N GLY A 31 -9.71 13.09 11.40
CA GLY A 31 -9.12 14.23 10.68
C GLY A 31 -8.04 13.74 9.72
N VAL A 32 -8.10 14.16 8.47
CA VAL A 32 -7.08 13.86 7.45
C VAL A 32 -6.34 15.15 7.12
N VAL A 33 -5.02 15.14 7.21
CA VAL A 33 -4.18 16.28 6.79
C VAL A 33 -3.29 15.79 5.65
N ARG A 34 -3.52 16.34 4.45
CA ARG A 34 -2.71 16.07 3.26
C ARG A 34 -1.63 17.13 3.16
N ILE A 35 -0.38 16.68 3.08
CA ILE A 35 0.80 17.53 3.01
C ILE A 35 1.48 17.22 1.67
N THR A 36 1.52 18.21 0.80
CA THR A 36 2.21 18.17 -0.49
C THR A 36 3.49 18.97 -0.36
N PHE A 37 4.62 18.38 -0.72
CA PHE A 37 5.94 19.02 -0.67
C PHE A 37 6.34 19.58 -2.03
N GLN A 38 7.28 20.53 -2.03
CA GLN A 38 7.90 21.06 -3.24
C GLN A 38 8.68 19.94 -3.97
N PRO A 39 8.81 20.00 -5.32
CA PRO A 39 9.64 19.06 -6.07
C PRO A 39 11.09 19.01 -5.55
N GLY A 40 11.69 17.82 -5.51
CA GLY A 40 13.07 17.62 -5.04
C GLY A 40 13.23 17.52 -3.51
N THR A 41 12.15 17.63 -2.74
CA THR A 41 12.19 17.49 -1.27
C THR A 41 12.57 16.05 -0.88
N ASN A 42 13.52 15.91 0.05
CA ASN A 42 13.80 14.62 0.67
C ASN A 42 12.62 14.20 1.56
N ILE A 43 11.86 13.22 1.10
CA ILE A 43 10.67 12.70 1.81
C ILE A 43 11.02 12.11 3.18
N THR A 44 12.24 11.59 3.36
CA THR A 44 12.67 11.04 4.66
C THR A 44 12.79 12.13 5.71
N ASP A 45 13.43 13.26 5.34
CA ASP A 45 13.60 14.40 6.23
C ASP A 45 12.24 15.06 6.52
N ALA A 46 11.43 15.25 5.46
CA ALA A 46 10.06 15.74 5.58
C ALA A 46 9.21 14.86 6.51
N PHE A 47 9.28 13.54 6.38
CA PHE A 47 8.58 12.60 7.23
C PHE A 47 9.02 12.71 8.70
N ALA A 48 10.32 12.87 8.95
CA ALA A 48 10.87 13.08 10.29
C ALA A 48 10.39 14.41 10.89
N GLN A 49 10.40 15.50 10.12
CA GLN A 49 9.91 16.82 10.55
C GLN A 49 8.42 16.79 10.89
N VAL A 50 7.57 16.27 10.00
CA VAL A 50 6.12 16.14 10.23
C VAL A 50 5.84 15.28 11.46
N THR A 51 6.60 14.19 11.63
CA THR A 51 6.48 13.33 12.82
C THR A 51 6.83 14.09 14.09
N SER A 52 7.97 14.78 14.11
CA SER A 52 8.40 15.59 15.27
C SER A 52 7.35 16.63 15.67
N VAL A 53 6.86 17.41 14.70
CA VAL A 53 5.83 18.44 14.93
C VAL A 53 4.52 17.80 15.42
N SER A 54 4.10 16.69 14.81
CA SER A 54 2.87 15.99 15.20
C SER A 54 2.91 15.47 16.64
N GLN A 55 4.08 15.05 17.13
CA GLN A 55 4.24 14.60 18.52
C GLN A 55 4.21 15.76 19.51
N THR A 56 4.80 16.92 19.18
CA THR A 56 4.85 18.06 20.09
C THR A 56 3.49 18.72 20.29
N ILE A 57 2.66 18.75 19.23
CA ILE A 57 1.32 19.34 19.30
C ILE A 57 0.29 18.50 20.05
N LEU A 58 0.58 17.21 20.26
CA LEU A 58 -0.35 16.28 20.92
C LEU A 58 -0.76 16.74 22.32
N ARG A 59 0.15 17.39 23.07
CA ARG A 59 -0.14 17.93 24.41
C ARG A 59 -1.16 19.07 24.42
N MET A 60 -1.33 19.75 23.30
CA MET A 60 -2.29 20.86 23.15
C MET A 60 -3.63 20.39 22.56
N MET A 61 -3.69 19.14 22.09
CA MET A 61 -4.92 18.54 21.57
C MET A 61 -5.84 18.10 22.72
N PRO A 62 -7.15 17.92 22.45
CA PRO A 62 -8.09 17.41 23.44
C PRO A 62 -7.64 16.08 24.06
N ALA A 63 -7.94 15.89 25.35
CA ALA A 63 -7.64 14.64 26.04
C ALA A 63 -8.24 13.43 25.31
N GLY A 64 -7.47 12.34 25.20
CA GLY A 64 -7.84 11.14 24.44
C GLY A 64 -7.46 11.17 22.96
N THR A 65 -6.82 12.25 22.47
CA THR A 65 -6.25 12.27 21.12
C THR A 65 -5.02 11.37 21.06
N ASN A 66 -4.96 10.49 20.05
CA ASN A 66 -3.80 9.64 19.78
C ASN A 66 -2.84 10.33 18.81
N PRO A 67 -1.53 10.02 18.85
CA PRO A 67 -0.60 10.47 17.83
C PRO A 67 -1.10 10.08 16.42
N PRO A 68 -0.98 10.97 15.42
CA PRO A 68 -1.45 10.66 14.08
C PRO A 68 -0.57 9.60 13.42
N LEU A 69 -1.20 8.75 12.59
CA LEU A 69 -0.49 7.85 11.71
C LEU A 69 -0.05 8.63 10.47
N ILE A 70 1.26 8.90 10.36
CA ILE A 70 1.83 9.58 9.21
C ILE A 70 2.20 8.54 8.17
N VAL A 71 1.77 8.78 6.94
CA VAL A 71 1.92 7.84 5.83
C VAL A 71 2.54 8.57 4.65
N PRO A 72 3.69 8.12 4.13
CA PRO A 72 4.16 8.59 2.84
C PRO A 72 3.15 8.13 1.78
N TYR A 73 2.63 9.08 1.01
CA TYR A 73 1.76 8.81 -0.12
C TYR A 73 2.53 9.13 -1.39
N VAL A 74 2.81 8.10 -2.18
CA VAL A 74 3.25 8.27 -3.57
C VAL A 74 2.10 7.85 -4.50
N PRO A 75 1.99 8.38 -5.74
CA PRO A 75 0.95 7.97 -6.67
C PRO A 75 0.91 6.45 -6.93
N SER A 76 2.02 5.74 -6.70
CA SER A 76 2.13 4.28 -6.79
C SER A 76 1.72 3.52 -5.51
N SER A 77 1.35 4.21 -4.41
CA SER A 77 0.83 3.63 -3.16
C SER A 77 -0.64 3.20 -3.27
N VAL A 78 -1.03 2.67 -4.42
CA VAL A 78 -2.35 2.06 -4.60
C VAL A 78 -2.39 0.67 -3.96
N PRO A 79 -3.57 0.19 -3.51
CA PRO A 79 -3.73 -1.20 -3.11
C PRO A 79 -3.26 -2.12 -4.24
N ILE A 80 -2.39 -3.07 -3.92
CA ILE A 80 -1.85 -4.05 -4.88
C ILE A 80 -2.72 -5.30 -4.94
N ILE A 81 -3.34 -5.67 -3.80
CA ILE A 81 -4.31 -6.75 -3.69
C ILE A 81 -5.30 -6.42 -2.58
N GLN A 82 -6.57 -6.75 -2.80
CA GLN A 82 -7.62 -6.66 -1.78
C GLN A 82 -8.15 -8.05 -1.48
N LEU A 83 -7.95 -8.48 -0.24
CA LEU A 83 -8.47 -9.74 0.26
C LEU A 83 -9.79 -9.49 0.96
N VAL A 84 -10.75 -10.35 0.67
CA VAL A 84 -12.07 -10.33 1.26
C VAL A 84 -12.32 -11.65 1.95
N LEU A 85 -12.68 -11.56 3.22
CA LEU A 85 -13.01 -12.67 4.07
C LEU A 85 -14.51 -12.64 4.24
N ALA A 86 -15.21 -13.61 3.66
CA ALA A 86 -16.66 -13.71 3.71
C ALA A 86 -17.10 -14.93 4.50
N SER A 87 -18.17 -14.79 5.29
CA SER A 87 -18.75 -15.91 6.04
C SER A 87 -20.20 -15.63 6.40
N ASP A 88 -21.06 -16.63 6.24
CA ASP A 88 -22.45 -16.60 6.74
C ASP A 88 -22.58 -17.24 8.14
N THR A 89 -21.53 -17.91 8.62
CA THR A 89 -21.56 -18.66 9.88
C THR A 89 -20.93 -17.91 11.04
N LEU A 90 -20.00 -16.98 10.76
CA LEU A 90 -19.33 -16.18 11.78
C LEU A 90 -20.02 -14.85 12.00
N THR A 91 -19.89 -14.35 13.23
CA THR A 91 -20.28 -12.98 13.53
C THR A 91 -19.29 -11.99 12.91
N ASP A 92 -19.79 -10.81 12.58
CA ASP A 92 -19.02 -9.68 12.04
C ASP A 92 -17.74 -9.37 12.85
N GLY A 93 -17.81 -9.47 14.17
CA GLY A 93 -16.67 -9.25 15.05
C GLY A 93 -15.67 -10.40 15.07
N ALA A 94 -16.13 -11.65 15.02
CA ALA A 94 -15.21 -12.79 14.90
C ALA A 94 -14.47 -12.77 13.56
N LEU A 95 -15.16 -12.39 12.49
CA LEU A 95 -14.57 -12.21 11.16
C LEU A 95 -13.58 -11.05 11.13
N TYR A 96 -13.92 -9.93 11.77
CA TYR A 96 -13.02 -8.77 11.92
C TYR A 96 -11.77 -9.12 12.72
N ASP A 97 -11.90 -9.83 13.84
CA ASP A 97 -10.77 -10.23 14.69
C ASP A 97 -9.86 -11.24 13.97
N PHE A 98 -10.44 -12.19 13.22
CA PHE A 98 -9.67 -13.10 12.36
C PHE A 98 -8.85 -12.33 11.32
N ALA A 99 -9.47 -11.39 10.60
CA ALA A 99 -8.79 -10.55 9.62
C ALA A 99 -7.71 -9.65 10.24
N ARG A 100 -7.96 -9.10 11.43
CA ARG A 100 -7.05 -8.16 12.11
C ARG A 100 -5.85 -8.85 12.74
N LEU A 101 -6.05 -10.03 13.34
CA LEU A 101 -5.04 -10.70 14.15
C LEU A 101 -4.38 -11.86 13.38
N GLN A 102 -5.18 -12.82 12.90
CA GLN A 102 -4.67 -14.08 12.34
C GLN A 102 -4.17 -13.91 10.90
N LEU A 103 -4.96 -13.27 10.03
CA LEU A 103 -4.53 -12.97 8.67
C LEU A 103 -3.27 -12.10 8.69
N ARG A 104 -3.28 -11.03 9.50
CA ARG A 104 -2.14 -10.14 9.65
C ARG A 104 -0.88 -10.87 10.09
N ALA A 105 -0.96 -11.74 11.10
CA ALA A 105 0.20 -12.48 11.59
C ALA A 105 0.86 -13.36 10.51
N HIS A 106 0.07 -13.94 9.61
CA HIS A 106 0.57 -14.80 8.54
C HIS A 106 1.24 -14.02 7.41
N ILE A 107 0.68 -12.88 6.98
CA ILE A 107 1.18 -12.17 5.79
C ILE A 107 2.12 -11.01 6.11
N GLN A 108 2.17 -10.52 7.36
CA GLN A 108 3.02 -9.38 7.73
C GLN A 108 4.53 -9.65 7.60
N SER A 109 4.95 -10.92 7.50
CA SER A 109 6.34 -11.31 7.24
C SER A 109 6.80 -10.97 5.82
N ILE A 110 5.88 -10.76 4.87
CA ILE A 110 6.21 -10.45 3.47
C ILE A 110 6.84 -9.05 3.40
N PRO A 111 8.09 -8.90 2.92
CA PRO A 111 8.75 -7.60 2.84
C PRO A 111 8.01 -6.63 1.91
N GLY A 112 7.95 -5.36 2.30
CA GLY A 112 7.42 -4.30 1.44
C GLY A 112 5.89 -4.24 1.36
N ILE A 113 5.17 -4.83 2.31
CA ILE A 113 3.70 -4.68 2.40
C ILE A 113 3.27 -3.80 3.56
N ARG A 114 2.10 -3.18 3.41
CA ARG A 114 1.33 -2.59 4.50
C ARG A 114 -0.10 -3.06 4.40
N LEU A 115 -0.63 -3.58 5.51
CA LEU A 115 -2.05 -3.89 5.63
C LEU A 115 -2.79 -2.68 6.20
N THR A 116 -3.97 -2.41 5.65
CA THR A 116 -4.94 -1.51 6.31
C THR A 116 -5.56 -2.19 7.52
N LEU A 117 -6.25 -1.40 8.34
CA LEU A 117 -7.27 -1.99 9.20
C LEU A 117 -8.36 -2.62 8.33
N PRO A 118 -9.01 -3.70 8.79
CA PRO A 118 -10.10 -4.29 8.04
C PRO A 118 -11.28 -3.31 7.91
N TYR A 119 -11.91 -3.33 6.74
CA TYR A 119 -13.16 -2.62 6.46
C TYR A 119 -14.33 -3.61 6.51
N GLY A 120 -15.46 -3.18 7.05
CA GLY A 120 -16.56 -4.08 7.38
C GLY A 120 -16.31 -4.81 8.69
N GLY A 121 -17.38 -5.35 9.26
CA GLY A 121 -17.38 -5.89 10.61
C GLY A 121 -17.22 -4.83 11.71
N ALA A 122 -17.07 -5.26 12.95
CA ALA A 122 -16.83 -4.38 14.08
C ALA A 122 -15.92 -5.03 15.11
N SER A 123 -14.98 -4.26 15.66
CA SER A 123 -14.04 -4.78 16.65
C SER A 123 -14.77 -5.23 17.91
N ARG A 124 -14.36 -6.37 18.48
CA ARG A 124 -14.87 -6.84 19.76
C ARG A 124 -14.67 -5.78 20.85
N GLN A 125 -15.74 -5.45 21.57
CA GLN A 125 -15.73 -4.48 22.67
C GLN A 125 -16.64 -4.96 23.79
N VAL A 126 -16.20 -4.79 25.04
CA VAL A 126 -17.07 -5.00 26.21
C VAL A 126 -18.01 -3.81 26.31
N MET A 127 -19.30 -4.07 26.12
CA MET A 127 -20.35 -3.04 26.13
C MET A 127 -21.00 -3.00 27.51
N ILE A 128 -21.00 -1.83 28.14
CA ILE A 128 -21.74 -1.54 29.38
C ILE A 128 -22.98 -0.72 28.98
N ASP A 129 -24.09 -1.41 28.75
CA ASP A 129 -25.35 -0.78 28.34
C ASP A 129 -26.08 -0.26 29.58
N LEU A 130 -26.20 1.06 29.68
CA LEU A 130 -26.76 1.75 30.85
C LEU A 130 -28.28 1.58 30.95
N LYS A 131 -28.81 1.41 32.16
CA LYS A 131 -30.26 1.39 32.45
C LYS A 131 -30.67 2.73 33.07
N PRO A 132 -31.30 3.66 32.31
CA PRO A 132 -31.58 5.02 32.79
C PRO A 132 -32.41 5.09 34.07
N GLU A 133 -33.41 4.22 34.20
CA GLU A 133 -34.29 4.15 35.38
C GLU A 133 -33.52 3.76 36.64
N ALA A 134 -32.62 2.78 36.54
CA ALA A 134 -31.79 2.33 37.66
C ALA A 134 -30.75 3.39 38.05
N LEU A 135 -30.13 4.06 37.07
CA LEU A 135 -29.23 5.19 37.32
C LEU A 135 -29.92 6.30 38.12
N GLN A 136 -31.15 6.64 37.75
CA GLN A 136 -31.94 7.65 38.44
C GLN A 136 -32.32 7.21 39.86
N ALA A 137 -32.77 5.97 40.04
CA ALA A 137 -33.16 5.43 41.35
C ALA A 137 -32.00 5.40 42.35
N TYR A 138 -30.79 5.05 41.89
CA TYR A 138 -29.59 5.00 42.73
C TYR A 138 -28.80 6.32 42.77
N GLY A 139 -29.23 7.34 42.02
CA GLY A 139 -28.55 8.63 41.91
C GLY A 139 -27.11 8.51 41.41
N ILE A 140 -26.86 7.61 40.45
CA ILE A 140 -25.54 7.34 39.85
C ILE A 140 -25.52 7.93 38.44
N SER A 141 -24.47 8.66 38.08
CA SER A 141 -24.29 9.19 36.73
C SER A 141 -23.50 8.23 35.83
N ALA A 142 -23.66 8.35 34.52
CA ALA A 142 -22.81 7.63 33.55
C ALA A 142 -21.32 7.92 33.75
N SER A 143 -20.98 9.14 34.22
CA SER A 143 -19.60 9.53 34.50
C SER A 143 -19.01 8.77 35.69
N ASP A 144 -19.83 8.39 36.67
CA ASP A 144 -19.38 7.61 37.83
C ASP A 144 -19.05 6.18 37.43
N ILE A 145 -19.84 5.60 36.53
CA ILE A 145 -19.54 4.28 35.94
C ILE A 145 -18.26 4.31 35.12
N ALA A 146 -18.09 5.34 34.28
CA ALA A 146 -16.87 5.50 33.49
C ALA A 146 -15.62 5.62 34.37
N LYS A 147 -15.69 6.44 35.44
CA LYS A 147 -14.61 6.57 36.42
C LYS A 147 -14.33 5.27 37.17
N ALA A 148 -15.37 4.61 37.68
CA ALA A 148 -15.23 3.35 38.41
C ALA A 148 -14.63 2.24 37.54
N THR A 149 -15.02 2.18 36.27
CA THR A 149 -14.44 1.23 35.30
C THR A 149 -12.98 1.57 35.02
N ALA A 150 -12.64 2.85 34.83
CA ALA A 150 -11.27 3.29 34.56
C ALA A 150 -10.32 3.03 35.73
N THR A 151 -10.78 3.16 36.98
CA THR A 151 -9.93 2.92 38.17
C THR A 151 -9.79 1.45 38.54
N GLN A 152 -10.66 0.58 38.03
CA GLN A 152 -10.71 -0.85 38.37
C GLN A 152 -10.40 -1.78 37.19
N ASN A 153 -10.03 -1.21 36.04
CA ASN A 153 -9.50 -1.93 34.90
C ASN A 153 -8.11 -1.39 34.56
N LEU A 154 -7.17 -1.58 35.49
CA LEU A 154 -5.81 -1.08 35.38
C LEU A 154 -4.81 -2.22 35.18
N THR A 155 -3.95 -2.09 34.19
CA THR A 155 -2.76 -2.95 34.07
C THR A 155 -1.59 -2.28 34.79
N LEU A 156 -1.36 -2.69 36.05
CA LEU A 156 -0.30 -2.12 36.91
C LEU A 156 0.90 -3.08 37.01
N PRO A 157 2.15 -2.58 36.87
CA PRO A 157 3.32 -3.39 37.15
C PRO A 157 3.43 -3.64 38.66
N SER A 158 3.35 -4.89 39.09
CA SER A 158 3.33 -5.25 40.52
C SER A 158 4.72 -5.51 41.11
N GLY A 159 5.78 -5.47 40.29
CA GLY A 159 7.17 -5.67 40.73
C GLY A 159 7.54 -7.12 41.00
N THR A 160 8.73 -7.32 41.55
CA THR A 160 9.26 -8.63 41.94
C THR A 160 9.63 -8.64 43.42
N LEU A 161 9.45 -9.77 44.08
CA LEU A 161 9.91 -10.04 45.43
C LEU A 161 11.08 -11.01 45.38
N ARG A 162 12.24 -10.60 45.90
CA ARG A 162 13.38 -11.50 46.09
C ARG A 162 13.22 -12.24 47.41
N VAL A 163 13.18 -13.57 47.36
CA VAL A 163 13.27 -14.45 48.53
C VAL A 163 14.48 -15.34 48.37
N ASP A 164 15.47 -15.19 49.26
CA ASP A 164 16.79 -15.82 49.19
C ASP A 164 17.49 -15.60 47.82
N THR A 165 17.54 -16.64 47.00
CA THR A 165 18.15 -16.65 45.66
C THR A 165 17.12 -16.59 44.52
N ARG A 166 15.81 -16.52 44.82
CA ARG A 166 14.73 -16.57 43.82
C ARG A 166 14.03 -15.22 43.70
N ASP A 167 13.91 -14.73 42.47
CA ASP A 167 12.98 -13.64 42.12
C ASP A 167 11.60 -14.19 41.82
N ILE A 168 10.59 -13.70 42.52
CA ILE A 168 9.19 -14.05 42.33
C ILE A 168 8.46 -12.82 41.78
N THR A 169 7.89 -12.92 40.59
CA THR A 169 7.03 -11.85 40.04
C THR A 169 5.72 -11.80 40.81
N ILE A 170 5.37 -10.64 41.36
CA ILE A 170 4.07 -10.43 41.99
C ILE A 170 3.07 -10.14 40.86
N THR A 171 1.87 -10.71 40.96
CA THR A 171 0.75 -10.39 40.06
C THR A 171 -0.42 -9.86 40.85
N THR A 172 -0.97 -8.72 40.45
CA THR A 172 -2.17 -8.11 41.04
C THR A 172 -3.39 -8.35 40.16
N ASN A 173 -4.54 -8.66 40.77
CA ASN A 173 -5.85 -8.79 40.12
C ASN A 173 -6.49 -7.41 39.84
N ALA A 174 -5.77 -6.53 39.14
CA ALA A 174 -6.15 -5.13 38.94
C ALA A 174 -7.06 -4.88 37.71
N SER A 175 -7.29 -5.91 36.88
CA SER A 175 -8.19 -5.86 35.72
C SER A 175 -9.09 -7.11 35.68
N PRO A 176 -10.38 -6.97 35.35
CA PRO A 176 -11.27 -8.12 35.20
C PRO A 176 -10.87 -8.98 33.98
N GLU A 177 -10.73 -10.30 34.19
CA GLU A 177 -10.37 -11.24 33.11
C GLU A 177 -11.56 -11.64 32.22
N ALA A 178 -12.74 -11.81 32.83
CA ALA A 178 -13.96 -12.21 32.14
C ALA A 178 -14.94 -11.05 32.00
N VAL A 179 -15.72 -11.05 30.92
CA VAL A 179 -16.75 -10.04 30.66
C VAL A 179 -17.77 -9.94 31.80
N THR A 180 -18.09 -11.07 32.44
CA THR A 180 -18.99 -11.15 33.59
C THR A 180 -18.46 -10.37 34.80
N ASN A 181 -17.14 -10.30 34.97
CA ASN A 181 -16.52 -9.68 36.15
C ASN A 181 -16.64 -8.15 36.09
N PHE A 182 -16.81 -7.56 34.91
CA PHE A 182 -17.13 -6.14 34.76
C PHE A 182 -18.49 -5.77 35.35
N ALA A 183 -19.45 -6.71 35.38
CA ALA A 183 -20.76 -6.49 35.98
C ALA A 183 -20.69 -6.40 37.52
N GLU A 184 -19.67 -7.01 38.12
CA GLU A 184 -19.48 -7.04 39.58
C GLU A 184 -18.67 -5.85 40.12
N LEU A 185 -18.24 -4.94 39.25
CA LEU A 185 -17.44 -3.79 39.66
C LEU A 185 -18.23 -2.90 40.64
N PRO A 186 -17.69 -2.61 41.84
CA PRO A 186 -18.33 -1.70 42.79
C PRO A 186 -18.30 -0.26 42.26
N LEU A 187 -19.45 0.41 42.35
CA LEU A 187 -19.61 1.82 41.96
C LEU A 187 -19.61 2.73 43.19
N ARG A 188 -20.49 2.45 44.15
CA ARG A 188 -20.71 3.27 45.34
C ARG A 188 -21.31 2.43 46.46
N SER A 189 -20.98 2.75 47.71
CA SER A 189 -21.68 2.20 48.87
C SER A 189 -22.72 3.20 49.36
N VAL A 190 -23.96 2.75 49.51
CA VAL A 190 -25.08 3.53 50.09
C VAL A 190 -25.68 2.68 51.21
N ASP A 191 -25.75 3.23 52.42
CA ASP A 191 -26.32 2.56 53.61
C ASP A 191 -25.77 1.15 53.88
N GLY A 192 -24.48 0.94 53.64
CA GLY A 192 -23.80 -0.36 53.85
C GLY A 192 -23.99 -1.37 52.72
N ARG A 193 -24.77 -1.04 51.68
CA ARG A 193 -24.90 -1.86 50.47
C ARG A 193 -24.02 -1.29 49.35
N VAL A 194 -23.15 -2.14 48.81
CA VAL A 194 -22.34 -1.81 47.63
C VAL A 194 -23.19 -1.97 46.38
N ILE A 195 -23.41 -0.87 45.67
CA ILE A 195 -24.05 -0.84 44.36
C ILE A 195 -23.00 -1.20 43.31
N ARG A 196 -23.33 -2.16 42.45
CA ARG A 196 -22.44 -2.70 41.41
C ARG A 196 -22.88 -2.21 40.03
N VAL A 197 -22.03 -2.43 39.03
CA VAL A 197 -22.37 -2.15 37.62
C VAL A 197 -23.62 -2.93 37.20
N SER A 198 -23.79 -4.18 37.63
CA SER A 198 -24.95 -5.02 37.32
C SER A 198 -26.29 -4.45 37.81
N ASP A 199 -26.29 -3.65 38.87
CA ASP A 199 -27.48 -3.00 39.41
C ASP A 199 -28.00 -1.87 38.50
N VAL A 200 -27.11 -1.24 37.71
CA VAL A 200 -27.41 -0.04 36.92
C VAL A 200 -27.11 -0.16 35.42
N ALA A 201 -26.51 -1.25 34.98
CA ALA A 201 -26.16 -1.52 33.59
C ALA A 201 -26.16 -3.02 33.29
N SER A 202 -26.28 -3.38 32.02
CA SER A 202 -26.00 -4.73 31.54
C SER A 202 -24.65 -4.75 30.85
N VAL A 203 -23.79 -5.71 31.22
CA VAL A 203 -22.51 -5.91 30.57
C VAL A 203 -22.61 -7.09 29.61
N ARG A 204 -22.22 -6.87 28.35
CA ARG A 204 -22.17 -7.92 27.33
C ARG A 204 -20.90 -7.87 26.52
N ASP A 205 -20.53 -9.03 26.00
CA ASP A 205 -19.48 -9.13 24.99
C ASP A 205 -20.10 -8.69 23.65
N GLY A 206 -19.74 -7.50 23.21
CA GLY A 206 -20.33 -6.86 22.05
C GLY A 206 -19.28 -6.50 21.01
N GLN A 207 -19.69 -5.63 20.11
CA GLN A 207 -18.81 -5.07 19.10
C GLN A 207 -18.95 -3.55 19.13
N ALA A 208 -17.91 -2.86 18.67
CA ALA A 208 -17.97 -1.43 18.44
C ALA A 208 -19.17 -1.08 17.54
N VAL A 209 -19.68 0.14 17.67
CA VAL A 209 -20.72 0.62 16.75
C VAL A 209 -20.14 0.59 15.33
N GLN A 210 -20.76 -0.20 14.46
CA GLN A 210 -20.31 -0.39 13.10
C GLN A 210 -20.52 0.90 12.30
N THR A 211 -19.43 1.47 11.79
CA THR A 211 -19.46 2.69 10.96
C THR A 211 -19.32 2.39 9.47
N ASN A 212 -18.97 1.15 9.10
CA ASN A 212 -18.87 0.69 7.73
C ASN A 212 -19.34 -0.77 7.59
N ILE A 213 -19.94 -1.11 6.46
CA ILE A 213 -20.44 -2.46 6.16
C ILE A 213 -19.75 -2.91 4.87
N ALA A 214 -19.24 -4.14 4.86
CA ALA A 214 -18.74 -4.78 3.65
C ALA A 214 -19.46 -6.11 3.44
N ARG A 215 -19.74 -6.41 2.17
CA ARG A 215 -20.38 -7.66 1.75
C ARG A 215 -19.71 -8.21 0.50
N LEU A 216 -19.71 -9.53 0.37
CA LEU A 216 -19.27 -10.23 -0.83
C LEU A 216 -20.39 -11.17 -1.26
N ASP A 217 -20.93 -10.96 -2.46
CA ASP A 217 -22.01 -11.78 -3.02
C ASP A 217 -23.23 -11.93 -2.09
N GLY A 218 -23.53 -10.89 -1.29
CA GLY A 218 -24.62 -10.88 -0.31
C GLY A 218 -24.26 -11.40 1.08
N GLN A 219 -23.10 -12.04 1.26
CA GLN A 219 -22.60 -12.53 2.55
C GLN A 219 -21.91 -11.42 3.34
N ASN A 220 -21.91 -11.54 4.67
CA ASN A 220 -21.13 -10.65 5.52
C ASN A 220 -19.64 -10.84 5.24
N ALA A 221 -18.93 -9.72 5.07
CA ALA A 221 -17.54 -9.75 4.68
C ALA A 221 -16.71 -8.70 5.39
N VAL A 222 -15.41 -8.97 5.46
CA VAL A 222 -14.39 -8.05 5.92
C VAL A 222 -13.33 -7.94 4.84
N ILE A 223 -12.99 -6.71 4.46
CA ILE A 223 -12.04 -6.40 3.39
C ILE A 223 -10.74 -5.90 4.01
N VAL A 224 -9.62 -6.49 3.63
CA VAL A 224 -8.29 -6.04 4.00
C VAL A 224 -7.55 -5.64 2.74
N GLN A 225 -7.12 -4.38 2.69
CA GLN A 225 -6.31 -3.89 1.59
C GLN A 225 -4.84 -4.06 1.92
N ILE A 226 -4.08 -4.60 0.97
CA ILE A 226 -2.63 -4.67 1.06
C ILE A 226 -2.06 -3.66 0.08
N LEU A 227 -1.23 -2.76 0.61
CA LEU A 227 -0.54 -1.70 -0.12
C LEU A 227 0.93 -2.04 -0.23
N LYS A 228 1.56 -1.56 -1.31
CA LYS A 228 2.99 -1.63 -1.51
C LYS A 228 3.72 -0.56 -0.68
N LEU A 229 4.81 -0.95 -0.04
CA LEU A 229 5.75 -0.04 0.62
C LEU A 229 7.08 -0.02 -0.14
N GLY A 230 7.59 1.19 -0.39
CA GLY A 230 8.88 1.41 -1.04
C GLY A 230 8.96 0.81 -2.45
N ASN A 231 10.14 0.27 -2.78
CA ASN A 231 10.48 -0.21 -4.12
C ASN A 231 10.27 -1.73 -4.31
N ALA A 232 9.52 -2.38 -3.42
CA ALA A 232 9.21 -3.79 -3.58
C ALA A 232 8.45 -4.07 -4.89
N SER A 233 8.62 -5.26 -5.44
CA SER A 233 7.94 -5.72 -6.66
C SER A 233 6.49 -6.08 -6.36
N THR A 234 5.56 -5.50 -7.12
CA THR A 234 4.13 -5.81 -7.01
C THR A 234 3.86 -7.29 -7.32
N LEU A 235 4.49 -7.84 -8.36
CA LEU A 235 4.34 -9.24 -8.73
C LEU A 235 4.82 -10.17 -7.61
N ASP A 236 6.00 -9.91 -7.05
CA ASP A 236 6.60 -10.79 -6.05
C ASP A 236 5.77 -10.83 -4.76
N ILE A 237 5.26 -9.67 -4.34
CA ILE A 237 4.37 -9.59 -3.17
C ILE A 237 3.07 -10.37 -3.44
N VAL A 238 2.40 -10.13 -4.56
CA VAL A 238 1.13 -10.79 -4.86
C VAL A 238 1.32 -12.30 -5.00
N ASN A 239 2.41 -12.75 -5.63
CA ASN A 239 2.74 -14.16 -5.75
C ASN A 239 2.98 -14.81 -4.38
N GLN A 240 3.69 -14.14 -3.47
CA GLN A 240 3.87 -14.62 -2.09
C GLN A 240 2.54 -14.70 -1.35
N ILE A 241 1.68 -13.69 -1.47
CA ILE A 241 0.35 -13.70 -0.84
C ILE A 241 -0.49 -14.85 -1.38
N LYS A 242 -0.56 -15.01 -2.71
CA LYS A 242 -1.27 -16.11 -3.38
C LYS A 242 -0.74 -17.48 -2.96
N ALA A 243 0.58 -17.62 -2.78
CA ALA A 243 1.19 -18.85 -2.30
C ALA A 243 0.81 -19.18 -0.85
N SER A 244 0.61 -18.16 -0.01
CA SER A 244 0.13 -18.32 1.38
C SER A 244 -1.39 -18.50 1.51
N LEU A 245 -2.18 -18.17 0.48
CA LEU A 245 -3.65 -18.26 0.53
C LEU A 245 -4.16 -19.68 0.87
N PRO A 246 -3.63 -20.79 0.34
CA PRO A 246 -4.07 -22.13 0.71
C PRO A 246 -3.90 -22.43 2.21
N GLU A 247 -2.76 -22.05 2.80
CA GLU A 247 -2.48 -22.24 4.23
C GLU A 247 -3.36 -21.33 5.10
N LEU A 248 -3.57 -20.09 4.66
CA LEU A 248 -4.51 -19.16 5.28
C LEU A 248 -5.94 -19.68 5.26
N GLN A 249 -6.36 -20.25 4.13
CA GLN A 249 -7.70 -20.81 3.95
C GLN A 249 -7.89 -22.08 4.79
N ALA A 250 -6.81 -22.86 5.01
CA ALA A 250 -6.81 -24.04 5.87
C ALA A 250 -6.81 -23.69 7.37
N SER A 251 -6.15 -22.61 7.77
CA SER A 251 -6.16 -22.11 9.16
C SER A 251 -7.40 -21.31 9.52
N ALA A 252 -8.18 -20.89 8.52
CA ALA A 252 -9.42 -20.14 8.74
C ALA A 252 -10.50 -21.00 9.44
N PRO A 253 -11.33 -20.41 10.30
CA PRO A 253 -12.48 -21.10 10.87
C PRO A 253 -13.40 -21.65 9.78
N LYS A 254 -14.10 -22.76 10.10
CA LYS A 254 -15.06 -23.38 9.18
C LYS A 254 -16.09 -22.34 8.71
N GLY A 255 -16.30 -22.27 7.39
CA GLY A 255 -17.27 -21.35 6.78
C GLY A 255 -16.71 -19.96 6.43
N VAL A 256 -15.41 -19.70 6.62
CA VAL A 256 -14.75 -18.51 6.05
C VAL A 256 -14.26 -18.82 4.64
N ARG A 257 -14.61 -17.96 3.68
CA ARG A 257 -14.01 -17.93 2.34
C ARG A 257 -13.12 -16.71 2.22
N ILE A 258 -11.83 -16.93 1.92
CA ILE A 258 -10.87 -15.88 1.60
C ILE A 258 -10.77 -15.78 0.08
N ALA A 259 -11.10 -14.62 -0.47
CA ALA A 259 -11.06 -14.36 -1.91
C ALA A 259 -10.29 -13.06 -2.20
N SER A 260 -9.58 -13.00 -3.32
CA SER A 260 -9.01 -11.75 -3.84
C SER A 260 -10.03 -11.06 -4.76
N VAL A 261 -10.58 -9.92 -4.34
CA VAL A 261 -11.56 -9.16 -5.14
C VAL A 261 -10.87 -8.17 -6.08
N PHE A 262 -9.68 -7.70 -5.69
CA PHE A 262 -8.85 -6.86 -6.53
C PHE A 262 -7.43 -7.41 -6.55
N ASP A 263 -6.83 -7.47 -7.73
CA ASP A 263 -5.47 -7.96 -7.96
C ASP A 263 -4.80 -7.15 -9.07
N GLN A 264 -3.80 -6.35 -8.70
CA GLN A 264 -3.03 -5.54 -9.64
C GLN A 264 -2.02 -6.39 -10.44
N SER A 265 -1.56 -7.54 -9.93
CA SER A 265 -0.58 -8.37 -10.64
C SER A 265 -1.14 -8.88 -11.96
N ALA A 266 -2.41 -9.26 -11.99
CA ALA A 266 -3.07 -9.71 -13.22
C ALA A 266 -3.00 -8.66 -14.35
N PHE A 267 -3.10 -7.37 -14.01
CA PHE A 267 -2.97 -6.29 -14.98
C PHE A 267 -1.51 -6.12 -15.44
N VAL A 268 -0.55 -6.17 -14.51
CA VAL A 268 0.88 -6.04 -14.82
C VAL A 268 1.39 -7.22 -15.64
N GLU A 269 1.00 -8.45 -15.28
CA GLU A 269 1.33 -9.69 -16.01
C GLU A 269 0.80 -9.63 -17.45
N ARG A 270 -0.46 -9.19 -17.64
CA ARG A 270 -1.03 -8.99 -18.98
C ARG A 270 -0.30 -7.90 -19.75
N ALA A 271 0.07 -6.79 -19.11
CA ALA A 271 0.84 -5.74 -19.77
C ALA A 271 2.20 -6.27 -20.26
N ILE A 272 2.92 -7.03 -19.42
CA ILE A 272 4.19 -7.66 -19.81
C ILE A 272 3.98 -8.65 -20.96
N ALA A 273 2.96 -9.51 -20.87
CA ALA A 273 2.65 -10.48 -21.92
C ALA A 273 2.29 -9.80 -23.25
N ASN A 274 1.53 -8.70 -23.19
CA ASN A 274 1.22 -7.87 -24.36
C ASN A 274 2.49 -7.26 -24.95
N VAL A 275 3.39 -6.72 -24.13
CA VAL A 275 4.68 -6.18 -24.60
C VAL A 275 5.50 -7.24 -25.32
N MET A 276 5.59 -8.44 -24.75
CA MET A 276 6.30 -9.55 -25.39
C MET A 276 5.64 -9.95 -26.71
N THR A 277 4.32 -10.04 -26.75
CA THR A 277 3.56 -10.42 -27.94
C THR A 277 3.70 -9.38 -29.05
N GLU A 278 3.57 -8.09 -28.71
CA GLU A 278 3.74 -6.99 -29.64
C GLU A 278 5.17 -6.90 -30.17
N ALA A 279 6.19 -7.08 -29.31
CA ALA A 279 7.58 -7.12 -29.75
C ALA A 279 7.84 -8.26 -30.76
N VAL A 280 7.23 -9.43 -30.56
CA VAL A 280 7.30 -10.55 -31.52
C VAL A 280 6.56 -10.23 -32.81
N VAL A 281 5.36 -9.67 -32.75
CA VAL A 281 4.57 -9.29 -33.93
C VAL A 281 5.29 -8.23 -34.76
N VAL A 282 5.79 -7.17 -34.11
CA VAL A 282 6.60 -6.13 -34.77
C VAL A 282 7.86 -6.74 -35.37
N GLY A 283 8.59 -7.57 -34.61
CA GLY A 283 9.78 -8.26 -35.12
C GLY A 283 9.50 -9.12 -36.36
N LEU A 284 8.38 -9.86 -36.37
CA LEU A 284 7.96 -10.68 -37.51
C LEU A 284 7.54 -9.83 -38.71
N LEU A 285 6.79 -8.75 -38.50
CA LEU A 285 6.40 -7.82 -39.57
C LEU A 285 7.62 -7.15 -40.20
N VAL A 286 8.55 -6.70 -39.37
CA VAL A 286 9.82 -6.11 -39.83
C VAL A 286 10.64 -7.11 -40.60
N ALA A 287 10.81 -8.33 -40.07
CA ALA A 287 11.51 -9.40 -40.78
C ALA A 287 10.85 -9.72 -42.12
N PHE A 288 9.52 -9.72 -42.20
CA PHE A 288 8.77 -9.93 -43.44
C PHE A 288 8.99 -8.80 -44.44
N VAL A 289 8.88 -7.53 -44.03
CA VAL A 289 9.11 -6.36 -44.88
C VAL A 289 10.55 -6.36 -45.41
N VAL A 290 11.54 -6.52 -44.53
CA VAL A 290 12.95 -6.58 -44.91
C VAL A 290 13.20 -7.72 -45.89
N LEU A 291 12.62 -8.90 -45.66
CA LEU A 291 12.77 -10.04 -46.56
C LEU A 291 12.16 -9.77 -47.94
N VAL A 292 11.01 -9.11 -48.02
CA VAL A 292 10.33 -8.79 -49.29
C VAL A 292 11.09 -7.72 -50.08
N PHE A 293 11.56 -6.66 -49.43
CA PHE A 293 12.22 -5.54 -50.11
C PHE A 293 13.70 -5.81 -50.40
N LEU A 294 14.45 -6.39 -49.46
CA LEU A 294 15.88 -6.66 -49.62
C LEU A 294 16.22 -8.07 -50.12
N GLY A 295 15.25 -8.99 -50.17
CA GLY A 295 15.45 -10.37 -50.67
C GLY A 295 16.47 -11.21 -49.87
N SER A 296 16.97 -10.71 -48.74
CA SER A 296 18.10 -11.29 -48.02
C SER A 296 17.77 -11.62 -46.56
N TRP A 297 17.81 -12.91 -46.24
CA TRP A 297 17.55 -13.41 -44.89
C TRP A 297 18.60 -12.95 -43.86
N ARG A 298 19.85 -12.73 -44.31
CA ARG A 298 20.94 -12.23 -43.46
C ARG A 298 20.66 -10.81 -42.96
N SER A 299 20.23 -9.92 -43.85
CA SER A 299 19.87 -8.54 -43.52
C SER A 299 18.68 -8.48 -42.57
N SER A 300 17.68 -9.35 -42.79
CA SER A 300 16.54 -9.50 -41.88
C SER A 300 16.97 -9.91 -40.46
N LEU A 301 17.93 -10.83 -40.34
CA LEU A 301 18.46 -11.29 -39.06
C LEU A 301 19.24 -10.20 -38.34
N ILE A 302 20.02 -9.39 -39.06
CA ILE A 302 20.75 -8.26 -38.47
C ILE A 302 19.77 -7.25 -37.86
N VAL A 303 18.73 -6.87 -38.60
CA VAL A 303 17.69 -5.96 -38.09
C VAL A 303 16.96 -6.59 -36.89
N LEU A 304 16.62 -7.88 -36.95
CA LEU A 304 15.93 -8.55 -35.84
C LEU A 304 16.77 -8.61 -34.56
N THR A 305 18.10 -8.72 -34.68
CA THR A 305 19.01 -8.71 -33.52
C THR A 305 19.15 -7.34 -32.85
N SER A 306 18.86 -6.24 -33.55
CA SER A 306 18.98 -4.89 -32.96
C SER A 306 17.90 -4.62 -31.90
N ILE A 307 16.69 -5.17 -32.08
CA ILE A 307 15.56 -5.01 -31.15
C ILE A 307 15.87 -5.51 -29.73
N PRO A 308 16.27 -6.78 -29.49
CA PRO A 308 16.59 -7.27 -28.15
C PRO A 308 17.81 -6.57 -27.53
N LEU A 309 18.80 -6.19 -28.35
CA LEU A 309 19.98 -5.44 -27.90
C LEU A 309 19.61 -4.05 -27.37
N ALA A 310 18.74 -3.33 -28.07
CA ALA A 310 18.26 -2.04 -27.63
C ALA A 310 17.36 -2.13 -26.40
N LEU A 311 16.46 -3.13 -26.33
CA LEU A 311 15.67 -3.37 -25.13
C LEU A 311 16.56 -3.61 -23.91
N LEU A 312 17.63 -4.40 -24.07
CA LEU A 312 18.60 -4.64 -23.00
C LEU A 312 19.33 -3.36 -22.61
N ALA A 313 19.75 -2.53 -23.57
CA ALA A 313 20.36 -1.23 -23.31
C ALA A 313 19.41 -0.27 -22.58
N SER A 314 18.14 -0.23 -22.95
CA SER A 314 17.13 0.60 -22.29
C SER A 314 16.85 0.13 -20.86
N ILE A 315 16.77 -1.19 -20.63
CA ILE A 315 16.64 -1.75 -19.27
C ILE A 315 17.86 -1.41 -18.41
N LEU A 316 19.08 -1.49 -18.96
CA LEU A 316 20.28 -1.05 -18.27
C LEU A 316 20.24 0.46 -17.95
N GLY A 317 19.76 1.29 -18.87
CA GLY A 317 19.57 2.73 -18.63
C GLY A 317 18.57 3.02 -17.51
N LEU A 318 17.46 2.28 -17.45
CA LEU A 318 16.49 2.37 -16.35
C LEU A 318 17.12 1.94 -15.01
N ALA A 319 17.89 0.86 -15.00
CA ALA A 319 18.57 0.38 -13.81
C ALA A 319 19.60 1.40 -13.29
N LEU A 320 20.38 2.03 -14.18
CA LEU A 320 21.37 3.06 -13.83
C LEU A 320 20.73 4.34 -13.28
N THR A 321 19.53 4.68 -13.76
CA THR A 321 18.77 5.84 -13.29
C THR A 321 17.92 5.56 -12.05
N GLY A 322 17.92 4.31 -11.56
CA GLY A 322 17.10 3.89 -10.41
C GLY A 322 15.60 3.86 -10.69
N ASN A 323 15.19 3.90 -11.96
CA ASN A 323 13.79 3.86 -12.36
C ASN A 323 13.24 2.43 -12.27
N THR A 324 11.95 2.31 -11.95
CA THR A 324 11.27 1.02 -11.84
C THR A 324 10.69 0.58 -13.17
N PHE A 325 10.64 -0.73 -13.39
CA PHE A 325 9.94 -1.31 -14.52
C PHE A 325 8.42 -1.28 -14.27
N ASN A 326 7.73 -0.31 -14.87
CA ASN A 326 6.30 -0.09 -14.71
C ASN A 326 5.62 0.12 -16.08
N LEU A 327 4.30 0.29 -16.06
CA LEU A 327 3.51 0.45 -17.29
C LEU A 327 3.93 1.66 -18.13
N MET A 328 4.27 2.78 -17.49
CA MET A 328 4.70 3.99 -18.20
C MET A 328 6.06 3.76 -18.88
N THR A 329 7.00 3.13 -18.19
CA THR A 329 8.31 2.78 -18.79
C THR A 329 8.16 1.76 -19.91
N LEU A 330 7.24 0.80 -19.78
CA LEU A 330 6.93 -0.19 -20.83
C LEU A 330 6.37 0.48 -22.09
N GLY A 331 5.46 1.44 -21.94
CA GLY A 331 4.95 2.24 -23.06
C GLY A 331 6.05 3.06 -23.74
N GLY A 332 6.96 3.66 -22.96
CA GLY A 332 8.12 4.35 -23.50
C GLY A 332 9.07 3.43 -24.29
N LEU A 333 9.32 2.21 -23.79
CA LEU A 333 10.11 1.20 -24.48
C LEU A 333 9.46 0.81 -25.82
N MET A 334 8.15 0.59 -25.86
CA MET A 334 7.42 0.26 -27.10
C MET A 334 7.58 1.32 -28.17
N LEU A 335 7.42 2.60 -27.79
CA LEU A 335 7.61 3.70 -28.72
C LEU A 335 9.06 3.75 -29.25
N ALA A 336 10.04 3.53 -28.37
CA ALA A 336 11.45 3.53 -28.74
C ALA A 336 11.82 2.39 -29.72
N ILE A 337 11.20 1.22 -29.62
CA ILE A 337 11.44 0.10 -30.55
C ILE A 337 11.14 0.49 -31.99
N GLY A 338 10.04 1.21 -32.25
CA GLY A 338 9.68 1.62 -33.60
C GLY A 338 10.73 2.53 -34.26
N ILE A 339 11.23 3.51 -33.49
CA ILE A 339 12.27 4.44 -33.94
C ILE A 339 13.59 3.70 -34.20
N LEU A 340 13.95 2.76 -33.32
CA LEU A 340 15.18 1.99 -33.46
C LEU A 340 15.17 1.10 -34.70
N VAL A 341 14.04 0.44 -34.97
CA VAL A 341 13.87 -0.43 -36.14
C VAL A 341 14.07 0.37 -37.42
N ASP A 342 13.55 1.60 -37.48
CA ASP A 342 13.70 2.49 -38.65
C ASP A 342 15.18 2.80 -38.92
N ASN A 343 15.94 3.21 -37.90
CA ASN A 343 17.38 3.47 -38.05
C ASN A 343 18.12 2.22 -38.55
N ALA A 344 17.84 1.05 -37.96
CA ALA A 344 18.48 -0.20 -38.39
C ALA A 344 18.12 -0.59 -39.84
N LEU A 345 16.90 -0.26 -40.30
CA LEU A 345 16.43 -0.51 -41.66
C LEU A 345 17.15 0.41 -42.66
N VAL A 346 17.21 1.72 -42.37
CA VAL A 346 17.85 2.73 -43.23
C VAL A 346 19.32 2.39 -43.48
N GLU A 347 20.07 2.02 -42.44
CA GLU A 347 21.48 1.64 -42.58
C GLU A 347 21.66 0.37 -43.42
N ILE A 348 20.85 -0.67 -43.17
CA ILE A 348 20.90 -1.94 -43.93
C ILE A 348 20.54 -1.73 -45.41
N GLU A 349 19.51 -0.93 -45.69
CA GLU A 349 19.12 -0.57 -47.06
C GLU A 349 20.23 0.22 -47.75
N ASN A 350 20.87 1.15 -47.04
CA ASN A 350 21.99 1.92 -47.55
C ASN A 350 23.20 1.03 -47.89
N ILE A 351 23.53 0.07 -47.02
CA ILE A 351 24.56 -0.96 -47.26
C ILE A 351 24.23 -1.78 -48.50
N ASN A 352 22.99 -2.25 -48.64
CA ASN A 352 22.59 -3.05 -49.78
C ASN A 352 22.64 -2.25 -51.10
N ARG A 353 22.22 -0.98 -51.09
CA ARG A 353 22.36 -0.09 -52.26
C ARG A 353 23.83 0.07 -52.68
N ASN A 354 24.73 0.29 -51.73
CA ASN A 354 26.16 0.44 -52.03
C ASN A 354 26.80 -0.88 -52.52
N LEU A 355 26.30 -2.05 -52.08
CA LEU A 355 26.68 -3.35 -52.64
C LEU A 355 26.19 -3.53 -54.09
N GLU A 356 24.96 -3.12 -54.39
CA GLU A 356 24.40 -3.16 -55.75
C GLU A 356 25.14 -2.23 -56.72
N LEU A 357 25.71 -1.13 -56.21
CA LEU A 357 26.60 -0.24 -56.96
C LEU A 357 28.00 -0.83 -57.22
N GLY A 358 28.27 -2.05 -56.77
CA GLY A 358 29.50 -2.81 -57.07
C GLY A 358 30.66 -2.57 -56.09
N LEU A 359 30.43 -1.94 -54.94
CA LEU A 359 31.46 -1.77 -53.90
C LEU A 359 31.73 -3.08 -53.17
N GLY A 360 32.98 -3.28 -52.72
CA GLY A 360 33.32 -4.41 -51.87
C GLY A 360 32.64 -4.31 -50.50
N LEU A 361 32.30 -5.44 -49.86
CA LEU A 361 31.52 -5.48 -48.61
C LEU A 361 31.99 -4.51 -47.52
N LYS A 362 33.30 -4.46 -47.27
CA LYS A 362 33.88 -3.60 -46.23
C LYS A 362 33.80 -2.12 -46.60
N GLU A 363 34.00 -1.79 -47.88
CA GLU A 363 33.87 -0.43 -48.39
C GLU A 363 32.41 0.03 -48.40
N ALA A 364 31.49 -0.85 -48.78
CA ALA A 364 30.05 -0.58 -48.73
C ALA A 364 29.60 -0.25 -47.31
N ILE A 365 30.01 -1.02 -46.30
CA ILE A 365 29.67 -0.75 -44.88
C ILE A 365 30.25 0.60 -44.41
N LEU A 366 31.53 0.85 -44.66
CA LEU A 366 32.18 2.10 -44.23
C LEU A 366 31.57 3.33 -44.90
N LYS A 367 31.30 3.24 -46.21
CA LYS A 367 30.69 4.32 -46.97
C LYS A 367 29.26 4.55 -46.52
N SER A 368 28.47 3.49 -46.35
CA SER A 368 27.09 3.61 -45.89
C SER A 368 26.97 4.26 -44.53
N ALA A 369 27.78 3.80 -43.57
CA ALA A 369 27.82 4.39 -42.23
C ALA A 369 28.19 5.89 -42.29
N SER A 370 29.13 6.27 -43.15
CA SER A 370 29.52 7.69 -43.29
C SER A 370 28.45 8.57 -43.92
N GLU A 371 27.59 8.01 -44.79
CA GLU A 371 26.50 8.73 -45.46
C GLU A 371 25.33 8.99 -44.52
N VAL A 372 25.03 8.04 -43.61
CA VAL A 372 23.80 8.04 -42.80
C VAL A 372 24.04 8.50 -41.36
N ALA A 373 25.24 8.29 -40.79
CA ALA A 373 25.51 8.55 -39.37
C ALA A 373 25.15 9.96 -38.91
N PHE A 374 25.40 11.00 -39.71
CA PHE A 374 25.06 12.37 -39.33
C PHE A 374 23.54 12.59 -39.31
N ALA A 375 22.83 12.07 -40.30
CA ALA A 375 21.37 12.20 -40.40
C ALA A 375 20.67 11.44 -39.25
N GLU A 376 21.09 10.21 -38.98
CA GLU A 376 20.56 9.40 -37.88
C GLU A 376 20.84 10.02 -36.50
N PHE A 377 22.03 10.58 -36.31
CA PHE A 377 22.38 11.29 -35.09
C PHE A 377 21.47 12.50 -34.87
N VAL A 378 21.28 13.34 -35.89
CA VAL A 378 20.41 14.53 -35.81
C VAL A 378 18.95 14.14 -35.58
N SER A 379 18.47 13.08 -36.23
CA SER A 379 17.13 12.52 -36.03
C SER A 379 16.93 12.08 -34.57
N THR A 380 17.88 11.30 -34.04
CA THR A 380 17.83 10.80 -32.65
C THR A 380 17.86 11.95 -31.64
N VAL A 381 18.72 12.96 -31.84
CA VAL A 381 18.77 14.15 -30.96
C VAL A 381 17.47 14.94 -31.02
N SER A 382 16.86 15.07 -32.20
CA SER A 382 15.58 15.75 -32.36
C SER A 382 14.47 15.05 -31.60
N ILE A 383 14.42 13.71 -31.65
CA ILE A 383 13.51 12.91 -30.84
C ILE A 383 13.77 13.15 -29.35
N CYS A 384 15.02 13.08 -28.88
CA CYS A 384 15.35 13.38 -27.48
C CYS A 384 14.89 14.78 -27.05
N ILE A 385 15.02 15.80 -27.90
CA ILE A 385 14.54 17.16 -27.62
C ILE A 385 13.01 17.21 -27.53
N VAL A 386 12.30 16.52 -28.42
CA VAL A 386 10.83 16.44 -28.40
C VAL A 386 10.32 15.72 -27.16
N PHE A 387 11.02 14.69 -26.68
CA PHE A 387 10.66 13.96 -25.47
C PHE A 387 11.16 14.61 -24.17
N SER A 388 12.13 15.53 -24.23
CA SER A 388 12.70 16.21 -23.05
C SER A 388 11.66 16.90 -22.14
N PRO A 389 10.65 17.63 -22.66
CA PRO A 389 9.62 18.26 -21.83
C PRO A 389 8.81 17.26 -20.99
N LEU A 390 8.69 16.00 -21.42
CA LEU A 390 7.97 14.97 -20.65
C LEU A 390 8.71 14.58 -19.37
N PHE A 391 10.01 14.85 -19.26
CA PHE A 391 10.76 14.66 -18.01
C PHE A 391 10.55 15.79 -17.00
N LEU A 392 9.98 16.92 -17.42
CA LEU A 392 9.71 18.08 -16.58
C LEU A 392 8.26 18.13 -16.05
N LEU A 393 7.42 17.18 -16.49
CA LEU A 393 6.06 16.92 -15.99
C LEU A 393 6.09 15.88 -14.89
#